data_AF-A0A520TJU1-F1
#
_entry.id   AF-A0A520TJU1-F1
#
_cell.length_a   1.000
_cell.length_b   1.000
_cell.length_c   1.000
_cell.angle_alpha   90.00
_cell.angle_beta   90.00
_cell.angle_gamma   90.00
#
_symmetry.space_group_name_H-M   'P 1'
#
loop_
_entity.id
_entity.type
_entity.pdbx_description
1 polymer ?
#
loop_
_entity_poly.entity_id
_entity_poly.type
_entity_poly.pdbx_seq_one_letter_code
_entity_poly.pdbx_strand_id
1 'polypeptide(L)'
;MKWSYTGGKLNVSSDEEDQQFLLKDLIEEASRHRAKKKKVFIFFVVFSVILLAMQNYGASLSEGMSIYFYIGYFLTPIIISLLISGILYAVIRRSPKKFKKLNKHLKG
;
A
#
# COMPACT_ATOMS: atom_id res chain seq x y z
N MET A 1 3.27 -31.33 7.06
CA MET A 1 2.60 -30.19 7.71
C MET A 1 1.16 -30.53 8.03
N LYS A 2 0.73 -30.37 9.30
CA LYS A 2 -0.67 -30.53 9.70
C LYS A 2 -1.19 -29.20 10.22
N TRP A 3 -2.30 -28.73 9.65
CA TRP A 3 -2.99 -27.54 10.17
C TRP A 3 -4.38 -27.93 10.64
N SER A 4 -4.81 -27.36 11.76
CA SER A 4 -6.16 -27.56 12.28
C SER A 4 -6.77 -26.23 12.69
N TYR A 5 -8.08 -26.13 12.54
CA TYR A 5 -8.85 -24.97 12.95
C TYR A 5 -9.79 -25.37 14.07
N THR A 6 -9.58 -24.80 15.26
CA THR A 6 -10.40 -25.10 16.43
C THR A 6 -10.54 -23.84 17.28
N GLY A 7 -11.79 -23.47 17.61
CA GLY A 7 -12.08 -22.37 18.53
C GLY A 7 -11.54 -21.00 18.10
N GLY A 8 -11.49 -20.69 16.79
CA GLY A 8 -10.99 -19.41 16.28
C GLY A 8 -9.45 -19.31 16.23
N LYS A 9 -8.74 -20.41 16.46
CA LYS A 9 -7.29 -20.50 16.41
C LYS A 9 -6.87 -21.42 15.26
N LEU A 10 -5.88 -20.97 14.49
CA LEU A 10 -5.20 -21.74 13.48
C LEU A 10 -3.98 -22.38 14.15
N ASN A 11 -4.01 -23.70 14.32
CA ASN A 11 -2.87 -24.45 14.81
C ASN A 11 -2.09 -24.94 13.60
N VAL A 12 -0.80 -24.62 13.57
CA VAL A 12 0.12 -25.06 12.54
C VAL A 12 1.18 -25.90 13.23
N SER A 13 1.16 -27.19 12.93
CA SER A 13 2.13 -28.16 13.41
C SER A 13 3.12 -28.48 12.28
N SER A 14 4.38 -28.11 12.50
CA SER A 14 5.54 -28.53 11.71
C SER A 14 6.41 -29.43 12.58
N ASP A 15 7.15 -30.36 11.98
CA ASP A 15 7.91 -31.42 12.68
C ASP A 15 8.87 -30.94 13.80
N GLU A 16 9.13 -29.63 13.90
CA GLU A 16 9.99 -29.03 14.93
C GLU A 16 9.27 -28.05 15.90
N GLU A 17 8.08 -27.51 15.56
CA GLU A 17 7.39 -26.50 16.38
C GLU A 17 5.87 -26.46 16.13
N ASP A 18 5.09 -26.46 17.22
CA ASP A 18 3.65 -26.18 17.20
C ASP A 18 3.41 -24.67 17.45
N GLN A 19 2.96 -23.95 16.42
CA GLN A 19 2.54 -22.55 16.57
C GLN A 19 1.03 -22.38 16.46
N GLN A 20 0.48 -21.67 17.43
CA GLN A 20 -0.93 -21.28 17.46
C GLN A 20 -1.08 -19.81 17.04
N PHE A 21 -1.86 -19.55 15.99
CA PHE A 21 -2.22 -18.21 15.54
C PHE A 21 -3.70 -17.94 15.81
N LEU A 22 -4.03 -16.84 16.48
CA LEU A 22 -5.41 -16.37 16.57
C LEU A 22 -5.87 -15.83 15.22
N LEU A 23 -6.99 -16.33 14.69
CA LEU A 23 -7.51 -15.90 13.40
C LEU A 23 -7.90 -14.41 13.43
N LYS A 24 -8.44 -13.96 14.56
CA LYS A 24 -8.77 -12.54 14.80
C LYS A 24 -7.54 -11.65 14.60
N ASP A 25 -6.39 -12.05 15.14
CA ASP A 25 -5.14 -11.29 14.99
C ASP A 25 -4.67 -11.24 13.54
N LEU A 26 -4.78 -12.35 12.80
CA LEU A 26 -4.40 -12.40 11.39
C LEU A 26 -5.30 -11.52 10.54
N ILE A 27 -6.62 -11.61 10.73
CA ILE A 27 -7.61 -10.79 10.03
C ILE A 27 -7.40 -9.31 10.36
N GLU A 28 -7.16 -8.99 11.62
CA GLU A 28 -6.92 -7.63 12.08
C GLU A 28 -5.63 -7.04 11.48
N GLU A 29 -4.54 -7.80 11.45
CA GLU A 29 -3.28 -7.35 10.84
C GLU A 29 -3.43 -7.15 9.32
N ALA A 30 -4.14 -8.05 8.63
CA ALA A 30 -4.45 -7.92 7.21
C ALA A 30 -5.34 -6.71 6.91
N SER A 31 -6.39 -6.50 7.73
CA SER A 31 -7.28 -5.34 7.63
C SER A 31 -6.53 -4.03 7.83
N ARG A 32 -5.68 -3.94 8.86
CA ARG A 32 -4.79 -2.79 9.09
C ARG A 32 -3.87 -2.55 7.91
N HIS A 33 -3.31 -3.60 7.30
CA HIS A 33 -2.45 -3.46 6.12
C HIS A 33 -3.23 -2.92 4.91
N ARG A 34 -4.43 -3.44 4.65
CA ARG A 34 -5.33 -2.93 3.60
C ARG A 34 -5.71 -1.46 3.83
N ALA A 35 -6.03 -1.09 5.08
CA ALA A 35 -6.32 0.29 5.44
C ALA A 35 -5.12 1.22 5.20
N LYS A 36 -3.89 0.77 5.52
CA LYS A 36 -2.67 1.53 5.22
C LYS A 36 -2.48 1.73 3.71
N LYS A 37 -2.73 0.71 2.88
CA LYS A 37 -2.69 0.87 1.41
C LYS A 37 -3.71 1.89 0.92
N LYS A 38 -4.94 1.85 1.45
CA LYS A 38 -5.99 2.84 1.13
C LYS A 38 -5.57 4.26 1.52
N LYS A 39 -4.91 4.43 2.68
CA LYS A 39 -4.36 5.73 3.10
C LYS A 39 -3.30 6.26 2.14
N VAL A 40 -2.40 5.42 1.64
CA VAL A 40 -1.40 5.83 0.64
C VAL A 40 -2.05 6.29 -0.66
N PHE A 41 -3.12 5.60 -1.09
CA PHE A 41 -3.87 6.01 -2.29
C PHE A 41 -4.59 7.36 -2.07
N ILE A 42 -5.21 7.56 -0.91
CA ILE A 42 -5.83 8.86 -0.58
C ILE A 42 -4.77 9.96 -0.56
N PHE A 43 -3.59 9.70 0.04
CA PHE A 43 -2.48 10.63 0.04
C PHE A 43 -2.03 10.98 -1.39
N PHE A 44 -1.89 9.99 -2.28
CA PHE A 44 -1.57 10.20 -3.68
C PHE A 44 -2.55 11.18 -4.36
N VAL A 45 -3.86 10.96 -4.20
CA VAL A 45 -4.88 11.81 -4.82
C VAL A 45 -4.83 13.23 -4.25
N VAL A 46 -4.84 13.38 -2.93
CA VAL A 46 -4.82 14.69 -2.27
C VAL A 46 -3.56 15.46 -2.62
N PHE A 47 -2.40 14.81 -2.60
CA PHE A 47 -1.13 15.43 -2.93
C PHE A 47 -1.05 15.85 -4.41
N SER A 48 -1.60 15.05 -5.33
CA SER A 48 -1.71 15.42 -6.75
C SER A 48 -2.54 16.68 -6.93
N VAL A 49 -3.69 16.78 -6.24
CA VAL A 49 -4.57 17.96 -6.30
C VAL A 49 -3.87 19.20 -5.74
N ILE A 50 -3.14 19.06 -4.62
CA ILE A 50 -2.37 20.17 -4.04
C ILE A 50 -1.30 20.65 -5.00
N LEU A 51 -0.51 19.73 -5.59
CA LEU A 51 0.52 20.09 -6.56
C LEU A 51 -0.06 20.76 -7.79
N LEU A 52 -1.19 20.26 -8.30
CA LEU A 52 -1.88 20.88 -9.42
C LEU A 52 -2.36 22.30 -9.05
N ALA A 53 -2.94 22.48 -7.86
CA ALA A 53 -3.38 23.80 -7.40
C ALA A 53 -2.20 24.77 -7.25
N MET A 54 -1.09 24.32 -6.68
CA MET A 54 0.14 25.11 -6.56
C MET A 54 0.74 25.47 -7.92
N GLN A 55 0.73 24.53 -8.87
CA GLN A 55 1.25 24.77 -10.22
C GLN A 55 0.41 25.80 -10.99
N ASN A 56 -0.91 25.79 -10.79
CA ASN A 56 -1.81 26.78 -11.39
C ASN A 56 -1.83 28.10 -10.61
N TYR A 57 -1.31 28.14 -9.38
CA TYR A 57 -1.29 29.35 -8.58
C TYR A 57 -0.26 30.33 -9.14
N GLY A 58 -0.74 31.44 -9.72
CA GLY A 58 0.11 32.47 -10.33
C GLY A 58 0.58 32.14 -11.75
N ALA A 59 0.15 31.01 -12.33
CA ALA A 59 0.45 30.67 -13.72
C ALA A 59 -0.67 31.14 -14.64
N SER A 60 -0.34 31.93 -15.66
CA SER A 60 -1.20 32.15 -16.82
C SER A 60 -0.92 31.06 -17.85
N LEU A 61 -1.88 30.17 -18.08
CA LEU A 61 -1.73 29.12 -19.09
C LEU A 61 -1.59 29.80 -20.47
N SER A 62 -0.41 29.68 -21.09
CA SER A 62 -0.18 30.27 -22.41
C SER A 62 -1.10 29.61 -23.44
N GLU A 63 -1.92 30.42 -24.11
CA GLU A 63 -2.69 29.98 -25.26
C GLU A 63 -1.74 29.74 -26.45
N GLY A 64 -2.10 28.79 -27.32
CA GLY A 64 -1.30 28.46 -28.51
C GLY A 64 -0.06 27.58 -28.28
N MET A 65 0.11 27.01 -27.08
CA MET A 65 1.17 26.04 -26.82
C MET A 65 0.88 24.69 -27.50
N SER A 66 1.94 23.90 -27.74
CA SER A 66 1.78 22.55 -28.29
C SER A 66 0.99 21.63 -27.37
N ILE A 67 0.30 20.63 -27.94
CA ILE A 67 -0.42 19.59 -27.16
C ILE A 67 0.51 18.90 -26.15
N TYR A 68 1.77 18.66 -26.53
CA TYR A 68 2.77 18.05 -25.65
C TYR A 68 3.07 18.89 -24.40
N PHE A 69 3.03 20.22 -24.50
CA PHE A 69 3.17 21.11 -23.34
C PHE A 69 2.03 20.91 -22.35
N TYR A 70 0.78 20.91 -22.82
CA TYR A 70 -0.38 20.71 -21.93
C TYR A 70 -0.37 19.33 -21.28
N ILE A 71 -0.02 18.28 -22.04
CA ILE A 71 0.16 16.94 -21.49
C ILE A 71 1.20 16.98 -20.37
N GLY A 72 2.40 17.51 -20.63
CA GLY A 72 3.46 17.61 -19.63
C GLY A 72 3.02 18.41 -18.40
N TYR A 73 2.34 19.54 -18.61
CA TYR A 73 1.83 20.40 -17.55
C TYR A 73 0.89 19.64 -16.61
N PHE A 74 -0.13 18.96 -17.12
CA PHE A 74 -1.08 18.22 -16.26
C PHE A 74 -0.51 16.91 -15.71
N LEU A 75 0.42 16.27 -16.42
CA LEU A 75 1.01 15.00 -16.02
C LEU A 75 2.08 15.17 -14.93
N THR A 76 2.76 16.32 -14.87
CA THR A 76 3.85 16.58 -13.92
C THR A 76 3.43 16.40 -12.45
N PRO A 77 2.33 17.01 -11.96
CA PRO A 77 1.83 16.78 -10.59
C PRO A 77 1.55 15.30 -10.29
N ILE A 78 1.03 14.56 -11.28
CA ILE A 78 0.68 13.15 -11.17
C ILE A 78 1.94 12.28 -11.08
N ILE A 79 2.96 12.57 -11.89
CA ILE A 79 4.22 11.83 -11.86
C ILE A 79 4.93 12.04 -10.52
N ILE A 80 5.02 13.29 -10.06
CA ILE A 80 5.67 13.63 -8.78
C ILE A 80 4.94 12.94 -7.62
N SER A 81 3.61 13.03 -7.59
CA SER A 81 2.83 12.39 -6.54
C SER A 81 2.92 10.87 -6.58
N LEU A 82 3.01 10.28 -7.78
CA LEU A 82 3.20 8.84 -7.96
C LEU A 82 4.55 8.38 -7.41
N LEU A 83 5.63 9.10 -7.70
CA LEU A 83 6.97 8.78 -7.19
C LEU A 83 7.00 8.82 -5.65
N ILE A 84 6.50 9.90 -5.05
CA ILE A 84 6.49 10.07 -3.59
C ILE A 84 5.59 9.02 -2.91
N SER A 85 4.39 8.80 -3.45
CA SER A 85 3.45 7.81 -2.92
C SER A 85 3.96 6.39 -3.13
N GLY A 86 4.73 6.14 -4.20
CA GLY A 86 5.40 4.89 -4.48
C GLY A 86 6.48 4.56 -3.45
N ILE A 87 7.30 5.54 -3.05
CA ILE A 87 8.27 5.39 -1.96
C ILE A 87 7.55 5.09 -0.64
N LEU A 88 6.51 5.86 -0.31
CA LEU A 88 5.71 5.66 0.89
C LEU A 88 5.06 4.26 0.90
N TYR A 89 4.54 3.82 -0.24
CA TYR A 89 4.02 2.48 -0.41
C TYR A 89 5.11 1.43 -0.21
N ALA A 90 6.31 1.60 -0.78
CA ALA A 90 7.41 0.64 -0.63
C ALA A 90 7.82 0.47 0.85
N VAL A 91 7.84 1.56 1.63
CA VAL A 91 8.09 1.52 3.08
C VAL A 91 6.99 0.73 3.80
N ILE A 92 5.72 0.96 3.44
CA ILE A 92 4.55 0.34 4.09
C ILE A 92 4.30 -1.10 3.61
N ARG A 93 4.73 -1.48 2.40
CA ARG A 93 4.39 -2.78 1.78
C ARG A 93 4.99 -3.98 2.49
N ARG A 94 5.92 -3.79 3.43
CA ARG A 94 6.51 -4.88 4.21
C ARG A 94 5.37 -5.74 4.77
N SER A 95 5.39 -7.03 4.43
CA SER A 95 4.35 -7.99 4.79
C SER A 95 4.13 -8.00 6.30
N PRO A 96 2.88 -8.15 6.79
CA PRO A 96 2.62 -8.30 8.21
C PRO A 96 3.48 -9.42 8.80
N LYS A 97 4.11 -9.16 9.95
CA LYS A 97 5.17 -10.03 10.49
C LYS A 97 4.62 -11.42 10.82
N LYS A 98 3.38 -11.50 11.33
CA LYS A 98 2.71 -12.78 11.64
C LYS A 98 2.36 -13.56 10.37
N PHE A 99 1.89 -12.87 9.32
CA PHE A 99 1.64 -13.48 8.00
C PHE A 99 2.92 -14.01 7.35
N LYS A 100 4.04 -13.28 7.47
CA LYS A 100 5.34 -13.74 6.95
C LYS A 100 5.82 -14.99 7.68
N LYS A 101 5.61 -15.07 9.01
CA LYS A 101 5.95 -16.25 9.82
C LYS A 101 5.06 -17.43 9.47
N LEU A 102 3.74 -17.23 9.37
CA LEU A 102 2.78 -18.24 8.92
C LEU A 102 3.13 -18.80 7.53
N ASN A 103 3.43 -17.92 6.56
CA ASN A 103 3.80 -18.34 5.21
C ASN A 103 5.13 -19.10 5.17
N LYS A 104 6.07 -18.80 6.09
CA LYS A 104 7.33 -19.56 6.21
C LYS A 104 7.06 -20.99 6.68
N HIS A 105 6.12 -21.19 7.61
CA HIS A 105 5.73 -22.53 8.06
C HIS A 105 4.87 -23.26 7.00
N LEU A 106 4.06 -22.54 6.21
CA LEU A 106 3.23 -23.12 5.13
C LEU A 106 4.01 -23.53 3.88
N LYS A 107 5.17 -22.91 3.63
CA LYS A 107 6.05 -23.20 2.48
C LYS A 107 7.22 -24.13 2.81
N GLY A 108 7.13 -24.87 3.92
CA GLY A 108 8.07 -25.96 4.21
C GLY A 108 8.22 -26.88 3.01
#